data_AF-A0A7D9ID24-F1
#
_entry.id   AF-A0A7D9ID24-F1
#
_cell.length_a   1.000
_cell.length_b   1.000
_cell.length_c   1.000
_cell.angle_alpha   90.00
_cell.angle_beta   90.00
_cell.angle_gamma   90.00
#
_symmetry.space_group_name_H-M   'P 1'
#
loop_
_entity.id
_entity.type
_entity.pdbx_description
1 polymer ?
#
loop_
_entity_poly.entity_id
_entity_poly.type
_entity_poly.pdbx_seq_one_letter_code
_entity_poly.pdbx_strand_id
1 'polypeptide(L)'
;DWNEHRRLRNKVTEINRKARKDYFRNKLEENRGKPKAFWDALRLVLPSKKNCNEIERLVVDGEELSDKRDIANSLNEYFTTIASSLLASHQSHEYQAAPQQENDPVISNCAKMDNV
;
A
#
# COMPACT_ATOMS: atom_id res chain seq x y z
N ASP A 1 29.60 28.62 38.30
CA ASP A 1 29.44 27.34 39.01
C ASP A 1 28.63 26.37 38.15
N TRP A 2 29.24 25.24 37.78
CA TRP A 2 28.61 24.24 36.90
C TRP A 2 27.48 23.47 37.61
N ASN A 3 27.58 23.26 38.92
CA ASN A 3 26.59 22.51 39.68
C ASN A 3 25.26 23.25 39.74
N GLU A 4 25.29 24.56 39.97
CA GLU A 4 24.09 25.38 40.03
C GLU A 4 23.38 25.46 38.68
N HIS A 5 24.14 25.68 37.60
CA HIS A 5 23.58 25.64 36.25
C HIS A 5 22.94 24.27 35.94
N ARG A 6 23.61 23.16 36.32
CA ARG A 6 23.07 21.81 36.14
C ARG A 6 21.77 21.59 36.92
N ARG A 7 21.70 22.07 38.16
CA ARG A 7 20.52 22.00 39.02
C ARG A 7 19.35 22.76 38.41
N LEU A 8 19.57 24.01 37.99
CA LEU A 8 18.54 24.85 37.36
C LEU A 8 18.03 24.24 36.04
N ARG A 9 18.92 23.78 35.17
CA ARG A 9 18.55 23.12 33.91
C ARG A 9 17.71 21.86 34.16
N ASN A 10 18.10 21.04 35.14
CA ASN A 10 17.33 19.85 35.52
C ASN A 10 15.96 20.24 36.07
N LYS A 11 15.88 21.31 36.88
CA LYS A 11 14.63 21.80 37.42
C LYS A 11 13.67 22.28 36.32
N VAL A 12 14.17 23.05 35.36
CA VAL A 12 13.40 23.48 34.20
C VAL A 12 12.93 22.27 33.39
N THR A 13 13.81 21.30 33.15
CA THR A 13 13.47 20.06 32.42
C THR A 13 12.37 19.26 33.13
N GLU A 14 12.47 19.14 34.46
CA GLU A 14 11.45 18.49 35.31
C GLU A 14 10.10 19.19 35.19
N ILE A 15 10.08 20.53 35.35
CA ILE A 15 8.86 21.34 35.24
C ILE A 15 8.23 21.17 33.85
N ASN A 16 9.04 21.21 32.80
CA ASN A 16 8.56 21.07 31.42
C ASN A 16 7.97 19.67 31.16
N ARG A 17 8.65 18.61 31.61
CA ARG A 17 8.14 17.24 31.53
C ARG A 17 6.82 17.07 32.28
N LYS A 18 6.72 17.63 33.48
CA LYS A 18 5.50 17.60 34.29
C LYS A 18 4.35 18.32 33.59
N ALA A 19 4.58 19.56 33.15
CA ALA A 19 3.56 20.35 32.45
C ALA A 19 3.05 19.66 31.18
N ARG A 20 3.94 19.10 30.36
CA ARG A 20 3.57 18.31 29.17
C ARG A 20 2.73 17.09 29.53
N LYS A 21 3.16 16.31 30.53
CA LYS A 21 2.43 15.12 31.01
C LYS A 21 1.04 15.49 31.49
N ASP A 22 0.93 16.56 32.27
CA ASP A 22 -0.32 17.03 32.84
C ASP A 22 -1.29 17.52 31.75
N TYR A 23 -0.79 18.28 30.77
CA TYR A 23 -1.58 18.70 29.60
C TYR A 23 -2.18 17.52 28.84
N PHE A 24 -1.35 16.55 28.44
CA PHE A 24 -1.83 15.43 27.65
C PHE A 24 -2.73 14.48 28.47
N ARG A 25 -2.45 14.29 29.76
CA ARG A 25 -3.35 13.54 30.65
C ARG A 25 -4.75 14.18 30.66
N ASN A 26 -4.83 15.48 30.93
CA ASN A 26 -6.11 16.18 30.99
C ASN A 26 -6.84 16.14 29.64
N LYS A 27 -6.12 16.41 28.55
CA LYS A 27 -6.65 16.36 27.19
C LYS A 27 -7.21 14.97 26.82
N LEU A 28 -6.56 13.89 27.26
CA LEU A 28 -7.05 12.54 27.03
C LEU A 28 -8.30 12.22 27.86
N GLU A 29 -8.33 12.63 29.14
CA GLU A 29 -9.51 12.46 29.99
C GLU A 29 -10.73 13.25 29.47
N GLU A 30 -10.54 14.50 29.06
CA GLU A 30 -11.60 15.34 28.45
C GLU A 30 -12.19 14.73 27.18
N ASN A 31 -11.41 13.93 26.45
CA ASN A 31 -11.82 13.29 25.20
C ASN A 31 -12.17 11.80 25.37
N ARG A 32 -12.24 11.27 26.60
CA ARG A 32 -12.49 9.84 26.86
C ARG A 32 -13.79 9.31 26.25
N GLY A 33 -14.83 10.15 26.15
CA GLY A 33 -16.11 9.82 25.50
C GLY A 33 -16.17 10.14 24.00
N LYS A 34 -15.08 10.63 23.40
CA LYS A 34 -15.01 11.09 22.00
C LYS A 34 -13.92 10.32 21.26
N PRO A 35 -14.20 9.10 20.74
CA PRO A 35 -13.18 8.21 20.21
C PRO A 35 -12.23 8.87 19.20
N LYS A 36 -12.77 9.61 18.22
CA LYS A 36 -11.95 10.30 17.21
C LYS A 36 -11.00 11.33 17.84
N ALA A 37 -11.51 12.22 18.67
CA ALA A 37 -10.71 13.27 19.32
C ALA A 37 -9.70 12.69 20.31
N PHE A 38 -10.03 11.59 20.98
CA PHE A 38 -9.11 10.85 21.84
C PHE A 38 -7.92 10.31 21.05
N TRP A 39 -8.20 9.62 19.94
CA TRP A 39 -7.16 9.06 19.07
C TRP A 39 -6.30 10.15 18.42
N ASP A 40 -6.90 11.27 18.01
CA ASP A 40 -6.17 12.42 17.48
C ASP A 40 -5.23 13.02 18.55
N ALA A 41 -5.70 13.18 19.79
CA ALA A 41 -4.86 13.65 20.90
C ALA A 41 -3.75 12.65 21.25
N LEU A 42 -4.03 11.35 21.21
CA LEU A 42 -3.08 10.29 21.53
C LEU A 42 -1.96 10.21 20.47
N ARG A 43 -2.29 10.37 19.19
CA ARG A 43 -1.32 10.39 18.08
C ARG A 43 -0.29 11.51 18.18
N LEU A 44 -0.60 12.60 18.89
CA LEU A 44 0.37 13.69 19.13
C LEU A 44 1.47 13.30 20.14
N VAL A 45 1.21 12.30 20.99
CA VAL A 45 2.15 11.87 22.05
C VAL A 45 2.91 10.61 21.63
N LEU A 46 2.26 9.74 20.86
CA LEU A 46 2.89 8.53 20.36
C LEU A 46 3.96 8.90 19.33
N PRO A 47 5.13 8.25 19.37
CA PRO A 47 6.11 8.39 18.31
C PRO A 47 5.47 7.89 17.01
N SER A 48 5.15 8.81 16.10
CA SER A 48 4.74 8.45 14.75
C SER A 48 5.96 7.89 14.04
N LYS A 49 6.06 6.55 14.00
CA LYS A 49 6.95 5.92 13.03
C LYS A 49 6.36 6.26 11.68
N LYS A 50 7.09 7.02 10.86
CA LYS A 50 6.84 6.98 9.43
C LYS A 50 7.03 5.53 9.05
N ASN A 51 5.95 4.84 8.70
CA ASN A 51 6.06 3.52 8.10
C ASN A 51 6.86 3.74 6.83
N CYS A 52 8.13 3.36 6.85
CA CYS A 52 8.96 3.36 5.65
C CYS A 52 8.46 2.15 4.85
N ASN A 53 7.45 2.38 4.02
CA ASN A 53 6.96 1.37 3.07
C ASN A 53 7.89 1.27 1.85
N GLU A 54 9.15 1.68 2.00
CA GLU A 54 10.14 1.65 0.95
C GLU A 54 10.74 0.25 0.88
N ILE A 55 10.77 -0.30 -0.33
CA ILE A 55 11.44 -1.57 -0.59
C ILE A 55 12.94 -1.29 -0.56
N GLU A 56 13.61 -1.73 0.51
CA GLU A 56 15.07 -1.55 0.66
C GLU A 56 15.87 -2.52 -0.21
N ARG A 57 15.33 -3.72 -0.44
CA ARG A 57 15.99 -4.79 -1.19
C ARG A 57 14.97 -5.64 -1.92
N LEU A 58 15.32 -6.08 -3.13
CA LEU A 58 14.54 -7.00 -3.96
C LEU A 58 15.48 -8.01 -4.59
N VAL A 59 15.16 -9.30 -4.51
CA VAL A 59 15.93 -10.35 -5.21
C VAL A 59 15.23 -10.72 -6.50
N VAL A 60 15.95 -10.63 -7.62
CA VAL A 60 15.46 -10.90 -8.97
C VAL A 60 16.45 -11.83 -9.65
N ASP A 61 15.99 -13.00 -10.11
CA ASP A 61 16.82 -14.02 -10.77
C ASP A 61 18.08 -14.44 -9.99
N GLY A 62 18.02 -14.37 -8.66
CA GLY A 62 19.13 -14.70 -7.76
C GLY A 62 20.06 -13.54 -7.41
N GLU A 63 19.90 -12.38 -8.04
CA GLU A 63 20.67 -11.16 -7.76
C GLU A 63 19.93 -10.22 -6.82
N GLU A 64 20.63 -9.63 -5.87
CA GLU A 64 20.06 -8.68 -4.89
C GLU A 64 20.16 -7.25 -5.39
N LEU A 65 19.00 -6.62 -5.64
CA LEU A 65 18.87 -5.21 -6.00
C LEU A 65 18.62 -4.37 -4.74
N SER A 66 19.39 -3.30 -4.59
CA SER A 66 19.24 -2.30 -3.52
C SER A 66 19.08 -0.87 -4.03
N ASP A 67 19.41 -0.59 -5.29
CA ASP A 67 19.15 0.70 -5.92
C ASP A 67 17.65 0.84 -6.25
N LYS A 68 17.08 1.98 -5.86
CA LYS A 68 15.63 2.24 -5.98
C LYS A 68 15.16 2.27 -7.44
N ARG A 69 15.99 2.75 -8.37
CA ARG A 69 15.64 2.78 -9.79
C ARG A 69 15.68 1.39 -10.37
N ASP A 70 16.66 0.58 -9.98
CA ASP A 70 16.78 -0.80 -10.46
C ASP A 70 15.60 -1.64 -9.96
N ILE A 71 15.20 -1.47 -8.69
CA ILE A 71 13.98 -2.08 -8.13
C ILE A 71 12.74 -1.66 -8.95
N ALA A 72 12.57 -0.36 -9.20
CA ALA A 72 11.41 0.16 -9.94
C ALA A 72 11.38 -0.35 -11.39
N ASN A 73 12.52 -0.35 -12.06
CA ASN A 73 12.67 -0.86 -13.43
C ASN A 73 12.37 -2.34 -13.50
N SER A 74 12.90 -3.14 -12.58
CA SER A 74 12.66 -4.58 -12.52
C SER A 74 11.18 -4.91 -12.28
N LEU A 75 10.52 -4.19 -11.35
CA LEU A 75 9.08 -4.35 -11.15
C LEU A 75 8.29 -3.98 -12.41
N ASN A 76 8.64 -2.86 -13.06
CA ASN A 76 7.98 -2.44 -14.29
C ASN A 76 8.17 -3.48 -15.41
N GLU A 77 9.38 -3.97 -15.60
CA GLU A 77 9.69 -5.00 -16.58
C GLU A 77 8.90 -6.29 -16.32
N TYR A 78 8.88 -6.78 -15.07
CA TYR A 78 8.11 -7.96 -14.70
C TYR A 78 6.62 -7.80 -15.03
N PHE A 79 5.97 -6.72 -14.56
CA PHE A 79 4.52 -6.57 -14.73
C PHE A 79 4.10 -6.20 -16.16
N THR A 80 4.97 -5.60 -16.96
CA THR A 80 4.68 -5.32 -18.37
C THR A 80 4.91 -6.52 -19.27
N THR A 81 5.83 -7.42 -18.91
CA THR A 81 6.21 -8.57 -19.76
C THR A 81 5.53 -9.88 -19.36
N ILE A 82 5.03 -10.03 -18.13
CA ILE A 82 4.47 -11.28 -17.63
C ILE A 82 3.37 -11.88 -18.52
N ALA A 83 2.49 -11.04 -19.09
CA ALA A 83 1.43 -11.50 -19.98
C ALA A 83 2.00 -12.11 -21.27
N SER A 84 2.98 -11.44 -21.89
CA SER A 84 3.66 -11.92 -23.09
C SER A 84 4.45 -13.20 -22.81
N SER A 85 5.14 -13.26 -21.66
CA SER A 85 5.91 -14.44 -21.23
C SER A 85 5.01 -15.66 -20.99
N LEU A 86 3.82 -15.46 -20.40
CA LEU A 86 2.84 -16.53 -20.19
C LEU A 86 2.23 -17.02 -21.50
N LEU A 87 1.97 -16.10 -22.45
CA LEU A 87 1.43 -16.49 -23.75
C LEU A 87 2.46 -17.23 -24.60
N ALA A 88 3.73 -16.79 -24.56
CA ALA A 88 4.83 -17.45 -25.25
C ALA A 88 5.09 -18.87 -24.72
N SER A 89 4.93 -19.11 -23.42
CA SER A 89 5.04 -20.47 -22.86
C SER A 89 3.90 -21.38 -23.30
N HIS A 90 2.68 -20.84 -23.47
CA HIS A 90 1.52 -21.58 -23.97
C HIS A 90 1.53 -21.89 -25.48
N GLN A 91 2.21 -21.07 -26.31
CA GLN A 91 2.31 -21.31 -27.77
C GLN A 91 3.17 -22.53 -28.15
N SER A 92 3.89 -23.14 -27.19
CA SER A 92 4.62 -24.39 -27.43
C SER A 92 3.69 -25.62 -27.57
N HIS A 93 2.39 -25.48 -27.31
CA HIS A 93 1.41 -26.55 -27.39
C HIS A 93 0.04 -26.07 -27.90
N GLU A 94 -0.05 -25.55 -29.13
CA GLU A 94 -1.33 -25.49 -29.83
C GLU A 94 -1.29 -26.20 -31.19
N TYR A 95 -2.17 -27.21 -31.26
CA TYR A 95 -2.50 -28.04 -32.39
C TYR A 95 -3.08 -27.21 -33.55
N GLN A 96 -2.79 -27.64 -34.78
CA GLN A 96 -3.35 -27.08 -35.99
C GLN A 96 -4.88 -27.22 -36.00
N ALA A 97 -5.60 -26.08 -36.00
CA ALA A 97 -7.02 -26.04 -36.34
C ALA A 97 -7.17 -25.94 -37.87
N ALA A 98 -7.85 -26.92 -38.46
CA ALA A 98 -8.19 -26.98 -39.88
C ALA A 98 -9.06 -25.78 -40.32
N PRO A 99 -8.96 -25.31 -41.58
CA PRO A 99 -9.72 -24.15 -42.05
C PRO A 99 -11.21 -24.49 -42.23
N GLN A 100 -12.07 -23.72 -41.57
CA GLN A 100 -13.52 -23.76 -41.77
C GLN A 100 -13.86 -22.81 -42.94
N GLN A 101 -14.41 -23.34 -44.03
CA GLN A 101 -14.98 -22.52 -45.10
C GLN A 101 -16.39 -22.06 -44.71
N GLU A 102 -16.62 -20.75 -44.80
CA GLU A 102 -17.92 -20.08 -44.91
C GLU A 102 -18.85 -20.82 -45.88
N ASN A 103 -20.13 -20.92 -45.51
CA ASN A 103 -21.28 -20.73 -46.41
C ASN A 103 -22.54 -20.56 -45.56
N ASP A 104 -22.93 -19.31 -45.31
CA ASP A 104 -24.30 -18.97 -44.90
C ASP A 104 -25.29 -19.28 -46.04
N PRO A 105 -26.56 -19.53 -45.70
CA PRO A 105 -27.61 -18.84 -46.42
C PRO A 105 -28.53 -18.08 -45.46
N VAL A 106 -28.62 -16.78 -45.72
CA VAL A 106 -29.64 -15.88 -45.18
C VAL A 106 -31.00 -16.20 -45.81
N ILE A 107 -32.05 -15.84 -45.06
CA ILE A 107 -33.45 -15.55 -45.43
C ILE A 107 -34.44 -16.65 -44.99
N SER A 108 -35.28 -16.37 -43.98
CA SER A 108 -36.68 -15.94 -44.23
C SER A 108 -37.48 -15.77 -42.93
N ASN A 109 -38.10 -14.60 -42.77
CA ASN A 109 -39.09 -14.28 -41.74
C ASN A 109 -40.40 -15.08 -41.90
N CYS A 110 -40.97 -15.58 -40.80
CA CYS A 110 -42.41 -15.61 -40.41
C CYS A 110 -42.54 -16.56 -39.20
N ALA A 111 -43.41 -16.45 -38.20
CA ALA A 111 -44.61 -15.64 -37.97
C ALA A 111 -44.89 -15.55 -36.45
N LYS A 112 -45.73 -14.58 -36.06
CA LYS A 112 -46.37 -14.48 -34.73
C LYS A 112 -47.24 -15.71 -34.45
N MET A 113 -47.36 -16.07 -33.17
CA MET A 113 -48.61 -16.61 -32.60
C MET A 113 -48.66 -16.35 -31.09
N ASP A 114 -49.83 -15.86 -30.68
CA ASP A 114 -50.22 -15.40 -29.34
C ASP A 114 -50.56 -16.55 -28.35
N ASN A 115 -50.76 -16.16 -27.08
CA ASN A 115 -51.46 -16.83 -25.97
C ASN A 115 -50.76 -18.02 -25.28
N VAL A 116 -50.75 -18.15 -23.95
CA VAL A 116 -51.67 -17.72 -22.87
C VAL A 116 -50.89 -17.21 -21.66
#